data_AF-A0A833D2T6-F1
#
_entry.id   AF-A0A833D2T6-F1
#
_cell.length_a   1.000
_cell.length_b   1.000
_cell.length_c   1.000
_cell.angle_alpha   90.00
_cell.angle_beta   90.00
_cell.angle_gamma   90.00
#
_symmetry.space_group_name_H-M   'P 1'
#
loop_
_entity.id
_entity.type
_entity.pdbx_description
1 polymer ?
#
loop_
_entity_poly.entity_id
_entity_poly.type
_entity_poly.pdbx_seq_one_letter_code
_entity_poly.pdbx_strand_id
1 'polypeptide(L)'
;MTTFLGQPFDEIFFAKKIEKMLEHGSMNDETLDFLAHYATWALHSKEGQLVHKNDIIFKMPTLVQFDQLIPFEDVEEQGVLKKYIPDAKARDGFHYPDEGLTDKEAFDAASYCVKCHPQGKDSCSKGMRDTEGKNKINPLGNVLSGCPLKQKISEMMVMYEQGYTLGALSIVMIDNPLLAMTGYRICNDCMKGCIFQKQDPVNVPGVESTVLRNILHLPKGFEIYSLLTRWNPLKSANFIESPIQKKSVLVVGLGPAGIALSYYLLRAGFHVVAIDGTKIERLSERWVGSCSKPLDFDPVVDVSDVFDDLESRVIQGFGGVMEYGITVRWDKNLLTLMRLVLERHQHFRLYDGVRFGGTIGFQEARDLGVDHVAFCVGAGEPKKPLIHNVFSKGIRFASDFLMSLQLTGAYKKESYVNMDIELPLIVLGAGLTAIDTATEALAYYPRLVERFYQTYQKLVEKIGETRIQACWNEEERERGMRYIE
;
A
#
# COMPACT_ATOMS: atom_id res chain seq x y z
N MET A 1 17.72 27.56 23.50
CA MET A 1 16.25 27.43 23.42
C MET A 1 15.64 26.78 24.67
N THR A 2 16.12 25.61 25.11
CA THR A 2 15.63 24.93 26.34
C THR A 2 15.47 25.85 27.55
N THR A 3 16.48 26.68 27.86
CA THR A 3 16.42 27.66 28.95
C THR A 3 15.32 28.70 28.75
N PHE A 4 15.12 29.18 27.52
CA PHE A 4 14.06 30.13 27.18
C PHE A 4 12.67 29.49 27.33
N LEU A 5 12.52 28.23 26.95
CA LEU A 5 11.27 27.48 27.10
C LEU A 5 11.00 27.08 28.55
N GLY A 6 12.04 26.87 29.35
CA GLY A 6 11.95 26.32 30.71
C GLY A 6 11.79 24.80 30.73
N GLN A 7 11.89 24.14 29.58
CA GLN A 7 11.77 22.69 29.40
C GLN A 7 12.44 22.26 28.07
N PRO A 8 12.66 20.95 27.84
CA PRO A 8 13.06 20.44 26.54
C PRO A 8 12.18 20.95 25.40
N PHE A 9 12.76 21.09 24.21
CA PHE A 9 12.02 21.58 23.05
C PHE A 9 10.86 20.64 22.71
N ASP A 10 9.66 21.22 22.61
CA ASP A 10 8.44 20.58 22.14
C ASP A 10 7.73 21.58 21.22
N GLU A 11 7.36 21.14 20.03
CA GLU A 11 6.84 22.02 18.98
C GLU A 11 5.51 22.67 19.38
N ILE A 12 4.61 21.92 20.01
CA ILE A 12 3.29 22.43 20.40
C ILE A 12 3.46 23.45 21.51
N PHE A 13 4.31 23.18 22.49
CA PHE A 13 4.61 24.13 23.55
C PHE A 13 5.29 25.39 23.01
N PHE A 14 6.27 25.23 22.11
CA PHE A 14 6.94 26.35 21.45
C PHE A 14 5.94 27.23 20.70
N ALA A 15 5.07 26.64 19.86
CA ALA A 15 4.04 27.35 19.12
C ALA A 15 3.06 28.09 20.05
N LYS A 16 2.48 27.39 21.03
CA LYS A 16 1.52 27.99 21.99
C LYS A 16 2.13 29.11 22.82
N LYS A 17 3.41 28.98 23.20
CA LYS A 17 4.11 30.03 23.95
C LYS A 17 4.25 31.29 23.10
N ILE A 18 4.64 31.14 21.83
CA ILE A 18 4.76 32.26 20.89
C ILE A 18 3.39 32.89 20.60
N GLU A 19 2.36 32.10 20.29
CA GLU A 19 1.00 32.60 20.05
C GLU A 19 0.50 33.42 21.23
N LYS A 20 0.60 32.88 22.46
CA LYS A 20 0.21 33.59 23.68
C LYS A 20 0.99 34.91 23.82
N MET A 21 2.29 34.90 23.51
CA MET A 21 3.11 36.11 23.63
C MET A 21 2.73 37.18 22.61
N LEU A 22 2.41 36.78 21.38
CA LEU A 22 1.89 37.65 20.31
C LEU A 22 0.53 38.25 20.67
N GLU A 23 -0.39 37.44 21.20
CA GLU A 23 -1.74 37.89 21.60
C GLU A 23 -1.72 38.91 22.75
N HIS A 24 -0.83 38.71 23.74
CA HIS A 24 -0.78 39.55 24.96
C HIS A 24 0.16 40.75 24.82
N GLY A 25 0.77 40.97 23.65
CA GLY A 25 1.75 42.05 23.43
C GLY A 25 2.96 41.98 24.37
N SER A 26 3.28 40.77 24.85
CA SER A 26 4.30 40.55 25.89
C SER A 26 5.71 40.33 25.32
N MET A 27 5.87 40.45 24.00
CA MET A 27 7.17 40.39 23.34
C MET A 27 7.76 41.79 23.22
N ASN A 28 8.94 41.99 23.78
CA ASN A 28 9.79 43.09 23.36
C ASN A 28 10.51 42.72 22.05
N ASP A 29 11.03 43.73 21.34
CA ASP A 29 11.73 43.56 20.06
C ASP A 29 12.89 42.56 20.17
N GLU A 30 13.61 42.57 21.29
CA GLU A 30 14.73 41.63 21.55
C GLU A 30 14.28 40.16 21.58
N THR A 31 13.11 39.87 22.16
CA THR A 31 12.59 38.50 22.24
C THR A 31 12.06 38.02 20.88
N LEU A 32 11.44 38.91 20.11
CA LEU A 32 11.03 38.64 18.73
C LEU A 32 12.24 38.32 17.86
N ASP A 33 13.26 39.17 17.91
CA ASP A 33 14.50 38.97 17.15
C ASP A 33 15.20 37.67 17.55
N PHE A 34 15.26 37.34 18.83
CA PHE A 34 15.82 36.06 19.28
C PHE A 34 15.08 34.86 18.68
N LEU A 35 13.75 34.86 18.70
CA LEU A 35 12.94 33.77 18.16
C LEU A 35 13.03 33.69 16.64
N ALA A 36 13.06 34.82 15.94
CA ALA A 36 13.25 34.88 14.50
C ALA A 36 14.64 34.33 14.10
N HIS A 37 15.70 34.72 14.82
CA HIS A 37 17.05 34.17 14.61
C HIS A 37 17.09 32.66 14.88
N TYR A 38 16.42 32.18 15.92
CA TYR A 38 16.34 30.75 16.20
C TYR A 38 15.63 29.98 15.08
N ALA A 39 14.47 30.45 14.64
CA ALA A 39 13.73 29.83 13.55
C ALA A 39 14.56 29.83 12.24
N THR A 40 15.24 30.94 11.94
CA THR A 40 16.16 31.05 10.80
C THR A 40 17.30 30.04 10.90
N TRP A 41 17.91 29.92 12.08
CA TRP A 41 18.96 28.93 12.34
C TRP A 41 18.44 27.50 12.16
N ALA A 42 17.28 27.17 12.74
CA ALA A 42 16.66 25.85 12.64
C ALA A 42 16.35 25.47 11.17
N LEU A 43 15.87 26.44 10.38
CA LEU A 43 15.48 26.24 8.98
C LEU A 43 16.66 26.15 8.00
N HIS A 44 17.70 26.97 8.19
CA HIS A 44 18.69 27.23 7.15
C HIS A 44 20.12 26.76 7.47
N SER A 45 20.43 26.43 8.74
CA SER A 45 21.74 25.88 9.10
C SER A 45 21.74 24.35 9.08
N LYS A 46 22.89 23.74 8.77
CA LYS A 46 23.04 22.27 8.80
C LYS A 46 22.83 21.73 10.21
N GLU A 47 23.36 22.42 11.21
CA GLU A 47 23.23 22.05 12.63
C GLU A 47 21.77 22.13 13.08
N GLY A 48 21.07 23.20 12.70
CA GLY A 48 19.65 23.39 13.00
C GLY A 48 18.78 22.31 12.37
N GLN A 49 18.99 22.01 11.08
CA GLN A 49 18.27 20.96 10.37
C GLN A 49 18.54 19.55 10.94
N LEU A 50 19.74 19.30 11.47
CA LEU A 50 20.05 18.05 12.16
C LEU A 50 19.36 17.95 13.51
N VAL A 51 19.38 19.03 14.30
CA VAL A 51 18.71 19.08 15.62
C VAL A 51 17.19 18.95 15.47
N HIS A 52 16.61 19.62 14.47
CA HIS A 52 15.18 19.68 14.21
C HIS A 52 14.76 18.81 13.01
N LYS A 53 15.47 17.71 12.72
CA LYS A 53 15.19 16.82 11.56
C LYS A 53 13.74 16.29 11.55
N ASN A 54 13.20 16.02 12.73
CA ASN A 54 11.83 15.54 12.92
C ASN A 54 10.84 16.68 13.22
N ASP A 55 11.40 17.89 13.37
CA ASP A 55 10.82 19.19 13.65
C ASP A 55 9.84 19.71 12.59
N ILE A 56 8.55 19.32 12.54
CA ILE A 56 7.64 19.75 11.45
C ILE A 56 7.51 21.28 11.34
N ILE A 57 7.46 21.99 12.48
CA ILE A 57 7.39 23.46 12.47
C ILE A 57 8.59 24.14 11.76
N PHE A 58 9.70 23.40 11.60
CA PHE A 58 10.90 23.84 10.87
C PHE A 58 11.12 23.05 9.58
N LYS A 59 10.08 22.44 9.02
CA LYS A 59 10.11 21.85 7.67
C LYS A 59 9.47 22.80 6.69
N MET A 60 10.13 22.99 5.54
CA MET A 60 9.62 23.77 4.42
C MET A 60 9.49 22.89 3.19
N PRO A 61 8.46 23.09 2.34
CA PRO A 61 8.38 22.42 1.05
C PRO A 61 9.63 22.69 0.22
N THR A 62 10.17 21.63 -0.38
CA THR A 62 11.37 21.70 -1.22
C THR A 62 10.99 21.90 -2.68
N LEU A 63 11.85 22.55 -3.46
CA LEU A 63 11.70 22.64 -4.91
C LEU A 63 11.92 21.26 -5.54
N VAL A 64 11.03 20.89 -6.47
CA VAL A 64 11.14 19.59 -7.16
C VAL A 64 12.20 19.68 -8.25
N GLN A 65 13.19 18.80 -8.17
CA GLN A 65 14.19 18.59 -9.21
C GLN A 65 13.81 17.36 -10.04
N PHE A 66 13.26 17.58 -11.25
CA PHE A 66 12.71 16.50 -12.07
C PHE A 66 13.76 15.51 -12.60
N ASP A 67 15.01 15.95 -12.70
CA ASP A 67 16.19 15.16 -13.04
C ASP A 67 16.74 14.36 -11.85
N GLN A 68 16.42 14.76 -10.61
CA GLN A 68 16.87 14.10 -9.38
C GLN A 68 15.74 14.03 -8.34
N LEU A 69 14.73 13.18 -8.59
CA LEU A 69 13.59 12.98 -7.68
C LEU A 69 13.96 12.26 -6.38
N ILE A 70 15.10 11.54 -6.38
CA ILE A 70 15.62 10.83 -5.21
C ILE A 70 17.04 11.34 -4.99
N PRO A 71 17.34 11.96 -3.84
CA PRO A 71 18.70 12.38 -3.53
C PRO A 71 19.58 11.15 -3.32
N PHE A 72 20.70 11.10 -4.04
CA PHE A 72 21.73 10.08 -3.90
C PHE A 72 23.11 10.71 -4.10
N GLU A 73 24.13 10.07 -3.55
CA GLU A 73 25.54 10.37 -3.73
C GLU A 73 26.14 9.35 -4.70
N ASP A 74 26.96 9.83 -5.63
CA ASP A 74 27.69 8.97 -6.55
C ASP A 74 29.02 8.56 -5.90
N VAL A 75 29.24 7.25 -5.75
CA VAL A 75 30.44 6.66 -5.15
C VAL A 75 31.04 5.66 -6.13
N GLU A 76 32.29 5.89 -6.54
CA GLU A 76 33.01 4.94 -7.39
C GLU A 76 33.73 3.92 -6.51
N GLU A 77 33.32 2.65 -6.61
CA GLU A 77 33.93 1.54 -5.90
C GLU A 77 34.28 0.43 -6.88
N GLN A 78 35.56 0.03 -6.90
CA GLN A 78 36.06 -1.05 -7.77
C GLN A 78 35.75 -0.84 -9.27
N GLY A 79 35.76 0.41 -9.73
CA GLY A 79 35.43 0.78 -11.12
C GLY A 79 33.95 0.72 -11.46
N VAL A 80 33.07 0.56 -10.47
CA VAL A 80 31.61 0.60 -10.62
C VAL A 80 31.07 1.85 -9.94
N LEU A 81 30.31 2.66 -10.70
CA LEU A 81 29.57 3.80 -10.17
C LEU A 81 28.36 3.30 -9.37
N LYS A 82 28.39 3.48 -8.05
CA LYS A 82 27.29 3.15 -7.14
C LYS A 82 26.54 4.41 -6.76
N LYS A 83 25.21 4.31 -6.63
CA LYS A 83 24.35 5.38 -6.11
C LYS A 83 24.02 5.06 -4.66
N TYR A 84 24.51 5.87 -3.75
CA TYR A 84 24.34 5.72 -2.31
C TYR A 84 23.27 6.69 -1.79
N ILE A 85 22.39 6.22 -0.91
CA ILE A 85 21.43 7.09 -0.23
C ILE A 85 21.85 7.14 1.24
N PRO A 86 22.28 8.31 1.76
CA PRO A 86 22.59 8.48 3.17
C PRO A 86 21.42 8.08 4.06
N ASP A 87 21.70 7.46 5.21
CA ASP A 87 20.71 6.96 6.16
C ASP A 87 19.69 5.93 5.60
N ALA A 88 19.98 5.29 4.45
CA ALA A 88 19.11 4.25 3.92
C ALA A 88 19.01 3.07 4.89
N LYS A 89 17.79 2.78 5.34
CA LYS A 89 17.52 1.59 6.16
C LYS A 89 17.59 0.35 5.28
N ALA A 90 18.47 -0.58 5.62
CA ALA A 90 18.47 -1.90 5.02
C ALA A 90 17.12 -2.57 5.30
N ARG A 91 16.53 -3.17 4.25
CA ARG A 91 15.34 -4.00 4.41
C ARG A 91 15.74 -5.30 5.10
N ASP A 92 15.02 -5.66 6.14
CA ASP A 92 15.16 -6.94 6.82
C ASP A 92 13.91 -7.80 6.58
N GLY A 93 14.10 -8.94 5.90
CA GLY A 93 13.06 -9.91 5.64
C GLY A 93 11.81 -9.39 4.94
N PHE A 94 10.66 -9.86 5.41
CA PHE A 94 9.35 -9.70 4.76
C PHE A 94 8.32 -8.98 5.66
N HIS A 95 8.77 -8.38 6.75
CA HIS A 95 7.95 -7.50 7.59
C HIS A 95 7.50 -6.27 6.81
N TYR A 96 6.35 -5.70 7.18
CA TYR A 96 5.91 -4.42 6.64
C TYR A 96 6.68 -3.27 7.32
N PRO A 97 7.56 -2.53 6.61
CA PRO A 97 8.47 -1.60 7.24
C PRO A 97 7.95 -0.15 7.29
N ASP A 98 6.82 0.16 6.65
CA ASP A 98 6.33 1.52 6.46
C ASP A 98 5.16 1.84 7.39
N GLU A 99 5.42 2.60 8.45
CA GLU A 99 4.40 3.04 9.41
C GLU A 99 3.42 4.09 8.83
N GLY A 100 3.66 4.56 7.60
CA GLY A 100 2.87 5.62 6.96
C GLY A 100 3.24 7.00 7.47
N LEU A 101 2.33 7.97 7.28
CA LEU A 101 2.47 9.28 7.91
C LEU A 101 2.04 9.20 9.38
N THR A 102 2.83 9.84 10.24
CA THR A 102 2.40 10.18 11.59
C THR A 102 1.18 11.11 11.54
N ASP A 103 0.39 11.16 12.61
CA ASP A 103 -0.78 12.06 12.68
C ASP A 103 -0.37 13.52 12.49
N LYS A 104 0.82 13.86 12.98
CA LYS A 104 1.42 15.20 12.85
C LYS A 104 1.75 15.54 11.39
N GLU A 105 2.39 14.63 10.66
CA GLU A 105 2.73 14.82 9.24
C GLU A 105 1.47 14.84 8.36
N ALA A 106 0.48 14.01 8.67
CA ALA A 106 -0.80 14.03 7.97
C ALA A 106 -1.53 15.36 8.21
N PHE A 107 -1.52 15.87 9.45
CA PHE A 107 -2.11 17.15 9.79
C PHE A 107 -1.40 18.30 9.06
N ASP A 108 -0.06 18.32 9.08
CA ASP A 108 0.75 19.29 8.34
C ASP A 108 0.45 19.27 6.84
N ALA A 109 0.38 18.09 6.22
CA ALA A 109 0.02 17.96 4.81
C ALA A 109 -1.40 18.50 4.50
N ALA A 110 -2.36 18.29 5.41
CA ALA A 110 -3.71 18.85 5.28
C ALA A 110 -3.72 20.36 5.47
N SER A 111 -2.94 20.90 6.40
CA SER A 111 -2.76 22.34 6.61
C SER A 111 -2.07 23.02 5.43
N TYR A 112 -1.04 22.40 4.87
CA TYR A 112 -0.31 22.85 3.69
C TYR A 112 -1.18 22.91 2.43
N CYS A 113 -2.20 22.06 2.32
CA CYS A 113 -3.15 22.09 1.22
C CYS A 113 -3.84 23.46 1.11
N VAL A 114 -3.94 24.02 -0.10
CA VAL A 114 -4.64 25.30 -0.35
C VAL A 114 -6.17 25.13 -0.43
N LYS A 115 -6.67 23.89 -0.38
CA LYS A 115 -8.10 23.55 -0.44
C LYS A 115 -8.79 24.20 -1.64
N CYS A 116 -8.37 23.85 -2.86
CA CYS A 116 -8.74 24.56 -4.10
C CYS A 116 -10.22 24.42 -4.55
N HIS A 117 -11.00 23.53 -3.93
CA HIS A 117 -12.38 23.24 -4.35
C HIS A 117 -13.36 24.45 -4.33
N PRO A 118 -13.30 25.46 -3.42
CA PRO A 118 -14.26 26.56 -3.43
C PRO A 118 -14.16 27.42 -4.69
N GLN A 119 -13.00 27.40 -5.35
CA GLN A 119 -12.76 28.10 -6.61
C GLN A 119 -13.02 27.22 -7.85
N GLY A 120 -13.40 25.94 -7.64
CA GLY A 120 -13.55 24.96 -8.72
C GLY A 120 -12.25 24.59 -9.42
N LYS A 121 -11.09 24.78 -8.75
CA LYS A 121 -9.74 24.58 -9.31
C LYS A 121 -8.99 23.42 -8.63
N ASP A 122 -9.71 22.46 -8.09
CA ASP A 122 -9.21 21.23 -7.47
C ASP A 122 -8.62 20.26 -8.49
N SER A 123 -7.46 20.62 -9.03
CA SER A 123 -6.75 19.83 -10.06
C SER A 123 -6.28 18.46 -9.57
N CYS A 124 -6.06 18.29 -8.26
CA CYS A 124 -5.78 16.98 -7.67
C CYS A 124 -6.94 15.99 -7.84
N SER A 125 -8.18 16.47 -7.95
CA SER A 125 -9.37 15.65 -8.19
C SER A 125 -9.74 15.62 -9.67
N LYS A 126 -9.77 16.79 -10.34
CA LYS A 126 -10.35 16.96 -11.68
C LYS A 126 -9.34 17.05 -12.82
N GLY A 127 -8.04 17.06 -12.49
CA GLY A 127 -6.95 17.27 -13.44
C GLY A 127 -6.60 18.73 -13.66
N MET A 128 -5.37 18.97 -14.11
CA MET A 128 -4.86 20.30 -14.45
C MET A 128 -5.01 20.54 -15.95
N ARG A 129 -5.83 21.53 -16.31
CA ARG A 129 -6.14 21.83 -17.72
C ARG A 129 -5.32 22.99 -18.28
N ASP A 130 -5.01 22.94 -19.57
CA ASP A 130 -4.45 24.05 -20.33
C ASP A 130 -5.55 25.02 -20.82
N THR A 131 -5.15 26.02 -21.61
CA THR A 131 -6.06 27.01 -22.19
C THR A 131 -7.02 26.42 -23.22
N GLU A 132 -6.70 25.25 -23.79
CA GLU A 132 -7.56 24.51 -24.74
C GLU A 132 -8.49 23.52 -24.03
N GLY A 133 -8.39 23.40 -22.70
CA GLY A 133 -9.17 22.47 -21.90
C GLY A 133 -8.63 21.03 -21.87
N LYS A 134 -7.46 20.76 -22.45
CA LYS A 134 -6.79 19.45 -22.38
C LYS A 134 -5.99 19.31 -21.10
N ASN A 135 -5.75 18.08 -20.65
CA ASN A 135 -4.88 17.84 -19.50
C ASN A 135 -3.45 18.22 -19.82
N LYS A 136 -2.82 19.01 -18.94
CA LYS A 136 -1.40 19.34 -19.03
C LYS A 136 -0.53 18.10 -18.84
N ILE A 137 0.71 18.21 -19.32
CA ILE A 137 1.75 17.20 -19.17
C ILE A 137 2.90 17.83 -18.37
N ASN A 138 3.41 17.13 -17.37
CA ASN A 138 4.54 17.61 -16.56
C ASN A 138 5.91 17.29 -17.22
N PRO A 139 7.03 17.82 -16.71
CA PRO A 139 8.35 17.60 -17.32
C PRO A 139 8.79 16.12 -17.43
N LEU A 140 8.19 15.22 -16.65
CA LEU A 140 8.42 13.77 -16.71
C LEU A 140 7.55 13.06 -17.77
N GLY A 141 6.73 13.80 -18.52
CA GLY A 141 5.80 13.24 -19.50
C GLY A 141 4.50 12.68 -18.91
N ASN A 142 4.21 12.91 -17.62
CA ASN A 142 2.97 12.44 -17.01
C ASN A 142 1.80 13.37 -17.34
N VAL A 143 0.67 12.77 -17.75
CA VAL A 143 -0.60 13.48 -17.93
C VAL A 143 -1.19 13.83 -16.56
N LEU A 144 -1.52 15.10 -16.35
CA LEU A 144 -2.04 15.62 -15.08
C LEU A 144 -3.57 15.48 -15.00
N SER A 145 -4.08 14.24 -14.97
CA SER A 145 -5.52 13.94 -14.98
C SER A 145 -6.21 14.08 -13.62
N GLY A 146 -5.45 14.15 -12.52
CA GLY A 146 -5.99 14.08 -11.17
C GLY A 146 -6.48 12.67 -10.79
N CYS A 147 -7.15 12.56 -9.64
CA CYS A 147 -7.66 11.31 -9.11
C CYS A 147 -8.65 10.64 -10.08
N PRO A 148 -8.42 9.37 -10.49
CA PRO A 148 -9.35 8.64 -11.38
C PRO A 148 -10.77 8.52 -10.84
N LEU A 149 -10.92 8.47 -9.51
CA LEU A 149 -12.21 8.41 -8.83
C LEU A 149 -12.85 9.80 -8.61
N LYS A 150 -12.13 10.88 -8.96
CA LYS A 150 -12.55 12.28 -8.72
C LYS A 150 -12.98 12.53 -7.28
N GLN A 151 -12.25 11.92 -6.34
CA GLN A 151 -12.51 12.04 -4.92
C GLN A 151 -12.60 13.51 -4.48
N LYS A 152 -13.44 13.77 -3.48
CA LYS A 152 -13.54 15.05 -2.76
C LYS A 152 -12.35 15.33 -1.84
N ILE A 153 -11.16 15.45 -2.45
CA ILE A 153 -9.88 15.57 -1.75
C ILE A 153 -9.82 16.84 -0.90
N SER A 154 -10.16 18.00 -1.49
CA SER A 154 -10.01 19.26 -0.74
C SER A 154 -11.01 19.34 0.42
N GLU A 155 -12.20 18.81 0.24
CA GLU A 155 -13.24 18.74 1.28
C GLU A 155 -12.83 17.78 2.41
N MET A 156 -12.22 16.64 2.08
CA MET A 156 -11.60 15.74 3.07
C MET A 156 -10.51 16.49 3.86
N MET A 157 -9.65 17.26 3.19
CA MET A 157 -8.58 18.03 3.85
C MET A 157 -9.13 19.07 4.83
N VAL A 158 -10.20 19.79 4.47
CA VAL A 158 -10.87 20.75 5.38
C VAL A 158 -11.34 20.06 6.66
N MET A 159 -12.06 18.94 6.53
CA MET A 159 -12.58 18.23 7.71
C MET A 159 -11.46 17.66 8.57
N TYR A 160 -10.40 17.12 7.94
CA TYR A 160 -9.28 16.55 8.66
C TYR A 160 -8.47 17.62 9.42
N GLU A 161 -8.19 18.77 8.79
CA GLU A 161 -7.53 19.92 9.42
C GLU A 161 -8.34 20.47 10.61
N GLN A 162 -9.67 20.38 10.58
CA GLN A 162 -10.53 20.78 11.69
C GLN A 162 -10.62 19.72 12.81
N GLY A 163 -9.97 18.57 12.66
CA GLY A 163 -9.99 17.46 13.62
C GLY A 163 -11.21 16.52 13.46
N TYR A 164 -12.02 16.68 12.42
CA TYR A 164 -13.20 15.83 12.15
C TYR A 164 -12.83 14.60 11.32
N THR A 165 -12.01 13.69 11.85
CA THR A 165 -11.50 12.51 11.13
C THR A 165 -12.61 11.63 10.54
N LEU A 166 -13.69 11.35 11.30
CA LEU A 166 -14.82 10.57 10.78
C LEU A 166 -15.57 11.31 9.67
N GLY A 167 -15.64 12.64 9.75
CA GLY A 167 -16.19 13.49 8.69
C GLY A 167 -15.34 13.42 7.42
N ALA A 168 -14.02 13.50 7.57
CA ALA A 168 -13.07 13.34 6.48
C ALA A 168 -13.20 11.96 5.80
N LEU A 169 -13.26 10.88 6.60
CA LEU A 169 -13.49 9.52 6.09
C LEU A 169 -14.81 9.42 5.33
N SER A 170 -15.90 9.96 5.91
CA SER A 170 -17.23 9.93 5.29
C SER A 170 -17.24 10.65 3.95
N ILE A 171 -16.51 11.77 3.82
CA ILE A 171 -16.39 12.53 2.57
C ILE A 171 -15.64 11.73 1.51
N VAL A 172 -14.45 11.20 1.80
CA VAL A 172 -13.66 10.46 0.78
C VAL A 172 -14.37 9.17 0.34
N MET A 173 -15.12 8.53 1.25
CA MET A 173 -15.95 7.36 0.97
C MET A 173 -17.18 7.64 0.10
N ILE A 174 -17.49 8.91 -0.21
CA ILE A 174 -18.50 9.24 -1.22
C ILE A 174 -18.08 8.62 -2.56
N ASP A 175 -16.83 8.85 -2.95
CA ASP A 175 -16.28 8.44 -4.24
C ASP A 175 -15.47 7.14 -4.15
N ASN A 176 -14.88 6.84 -2.98
CA ASN A 176 -14.05 5.66 -2.75
C ASN A 176 -14.38 4.91 -1.45
N PRO A 177 -15.45 4.11 -1.41
CA PRO A 177 -15.78 3.31 -0.23
C PRO A 177 -14.76 2.21 0.07
N LEU A 178 -13.90 1.85 -0.90
CA LEU A 178 -12.88 0.81 -0.76
C LEU A 178 -11.47 1.40 -0.63
N LEU A 179 -11.35 2.54 0.06
CA LEU A 179 -10.07 3.24 0.25
C LEU A 179 -8.97 2.40 0.91
N ALA A 180 -9.32 1.30 1.58
CA ALA A 180 -8.34 0.33 2.06
C ALA A 180 -7.47 -0.22 0.92
N MET A 181 -7.94 -0.22 -0.34
CA MET A 181 -7.19 -0.68 -1.51
C MET A 181 -6.41 0.44 -2.24
N THR A 182 -6.47 1.68 -1.75
CA THR A 182 -5.81 2.85 -2.37
C THR A 182 -4.99 3.62 -1.33
N GLY A 183 -4.52 4.82 -1.68
CA GLY A 183 -3.80 5.69 -0.76
C GLY A 183 -2.29 5.49 -0.83
N TYR A 184 -1.63 5.66 0.32
CA TYR A 184 -0.19 5.75 0.46
C TYR A 184 0.52 4.53 -0.14
N ARG A 185 1.60 4.80 -0.89
CA ARG A 185 2.40 3.81 -1.65
C ARG A 185 1.70 3.03 -2.76
N ILE A 186 0.40 3.29 -3.01
CA ILE A 186 -0.38 2.66 -4.09
C ILE A 186 -0.66 3.63 -5.22
N CYS A 187 -1.28 4.78 -4.91
CA CYS A 187 -1.68 5.76 -5.92
C CYS A 187 -1.03 7.12 -5.67
N ASN A 188 -0.78 7.89 -6.72
CA ASN A 188 -0.16 9.23 -6.62
C ASN A 188 -0.66 10.24 -7.66
N ASP A 189 -1.72 9.95 -8.40
CA ASP A 189 -2.21 10.84 -9.47
C ASP A 189 -2.79 12.16 -8.92
N CYS A 190 -3.35 12.13 -7.72
CA CYS A 190 -3.75 13.33 -6.99
C CYS A 190 -2.57 14.24 -6.65
N MET A 191 -1.41 13.66 -6.29
CA MET A 191 -0.17 14.41 -6.03
C MET A 191 0.38 15.00 -7.34
N LYS A 192 0.46 14.20 -8.40
CA LYS A 192 0.88 14.68 -9.73
C LYS A 192 0.00 15.83 -10.21
N GLY A 193 -1.32 15.73 -10.01
CA GLY A 193 -2.28 16.75 -10.39
C GLY A 193 -2.36 17.96 -9.46
N CYS A 194 -1.61 18.02 -8.36
CA CYS A 194 -1.62 19.13 -7.43
C CYS A 194 -1.22 20.45 -8.10
N ILE A 195 -1.69 21.61 -7.62
CA ILE A 195 -1.28 22.90 -8.18
C ILE A 195 0.23 23.20 -7.96
N PHE A 196 0.83 22.56 -6.96
CA PHE A 196 2.25 22.64 -6.68
C PHE A 196 3.04 21.77 -7.67
N GLN A 197 3.48 22.41 -8.77
CA GLN A 197 4.22 21.75 -9.86
C GLN A 197 5.72 22.06 -9.85
N LYS A 198 6.17 22.96 -8.96
CA LYS A 198 7.59 23.38 -8.83
C LYS A 198 8.17 23.06 -7.46
N GLN A 199 7.33 22.61 -6.54
CA GLN A 199 7.67 22.29 -5.15
C GLN A 199 6.90 21.04 -4.74
N ASP A 200 7.21 20.50 -3.57
CA ASP A 200 6.57 19.29 -3.07
C ASP A 200 5.04 19.37 -3.15
N PRO A 201 4.38 18.40 -3.82
CA PRO A 201 2.92 18.35 -3.83
C PRO A 201 2.40 17.91 -2.46
N VAL A 202 1.17 18.33 -2.14
CA VAL A 202 0.44 17.81 -0.98
C VAL A 202 0.39 16.28 -1.03
N ASN A 203 0.82 15.61 0.04
CA ASN A 203 0.79 14.14 0.16
C ASN A 203 -0.63 13.62 0.45
N VAL A 204 -1.52 13.79 -0.51
CA VAL A 204 -2.93 13.36 -0.44
C VAL A 204 -3.08 11.87 -0.11
N PRO A 205 -2.35 10.93 -0.74
CA PRO A 205 -2.48 9.50 -0.43
C PRO A 205 -2.08 9.17 1.01
N GLY A 206 -1.05 9.85 1.54
CA GLY A 206 -0.64 9.72 2.94
C GLY A 206 -1.75 10.15 3.89
N VAL A 207 -2.38 11.31 3.64
CA VAL A 207 -3.52 11.77 4.46
C VAL A 207 -4.72 10.83 4.35
N GLU A 208 -5.08 10.36 3.15
CA GLU A 208 -6.19 9.39 2.95
C GLU A 208 -5.96 8.11 3.79
N SER A 209 -4.75 7.55 3.73
CA SER A 209 -4.40 6.37 4.52
C SER A 209 -4.38 6.63 6.02
N THR A 210 -3.90 7.80 6.47
CA THR A 210 -3.94 8.17 7.89
C THR A 210 -5.36 8.38 8.40
N VAL A 211 -6.25 8.99 7.62
CA VAL A 211 -7.68 9.10 7.95
C VAL A 211 -8.29 7.73 8.19
N LEU A 212 -8.05 6.76 7.29
CA LEU A 212 -8.51 5.38 7.48
C LEU A 212 -7.89 4.76 8.74
N ARG A 213 -6.55 4.83 8.87
CA ARG A 213 -5.79 4.27 9.99
C ARG A 213 -6.35 4.76 11.32
N ASN A 214 -6.59 6.06 11.46
CA ASN A 214 -7.06 6.66 12.70
C ASN A 214 -8.48 6.21 13.07
N ILE A 215 -9.34 5.93 12.09
CA ILE A 215 -10.66 5.33 12.36
C ILE A 215 -10.53 3.86 12.72
N LEU A 216 -9.68 3.09 12.04
CA LEU A 216 -9.49 1.66 12.32
C LEU A 216 -8.96 1.40 13.74
N HIS A 217 -8.15 2.31 14.28
CA HIS A 217 -7.61 2.22 15.65
C HIS A 217 -8.60 2.63 16.75
N LEU A 218 -9.79 3.11 16.41
CA LEU A 218 -10.85 3.31 17.40
C LEU A 218 -11.41 1.95 17.85
N PRO A 219 -11.97 1.84 19.06
CA PRO A 219 -12.77 0.68 19.43
C PRO A 219 -13.90 0.46 18.42
N LYS A 220 -13.94 -0.73 17.82
CA LYS A 220 -14.84 -1.09 16.71
C LYS A 220 -14.65 -0.23 15.46
N GLY A 221 -13.43 0.25 15.22
CA GLY A 221 -13.07 1.09 14.09
C GLY A 221 -13.40 0.47 12.73
N PHE A 222 -13.13 -0.83 12.58
CA PHE A 222 -13.55 -1.58 11.40
C PHE A 222 -15.08 -1.60 11.23
N GLU A 223 -15.86 -1.74 12.30
CA GLU A 223 -17.32 -1.73 12.22
C GLU A 223 -17.87 -0.36 11.79
N ILE A 224 -17.23 0.74 12.23
CA ILE A 224 -17.52 2.09 11.75
C ILE A 224 -17.25 2.20 10.24
N TYR A 225 -16.09 1.74 9.80
CA TYR A 225 -15.73 1.72 8.39
C TYR A 225 -16.70 0.86 7.56
N SER A 226 -16.94 -0.38 7.99
CA SER A 226 -17.87 -1.33 7.37
C SER A 226 -19.30 -0.78 7.31
N LEU A 227 -19.77 -0.09 8.35
CA LEU A 227 -21.04 0.62 8.33
C LEU A 227 -21.06 1.69 7.24
N LEU A 228 -20.01 2.52 7.13
CA LEU A 228 -19.91 3.54 6.08
C LEU A 228 -19.89 2.95 4.67
N THR A 229 -19.37 1.73 4.50
CA THR A 229 -19.43 1.03 3.21
C THR A 229 -20.86 0.62 2.81
N ARG A 230 -21.82 0.53 3.75
CA ARG A 230 -23.24 0.15 3.51
C ARG A 230 -24.20 1.32 3.67
N TRP A 231 -23.82 2.30 4.46
CA TRP A 231 -24.57 3.51 4.74
C TRP A 231 -23.64 4.72 4.83
N ASN A 232 -23.72 5.66 3.89
CA ASN A 232 -22.96 6.91 3.97
C ASN A 232 -23.91 8.12 3.96
N PRO A 233 -24.05 8.86 5.08
CA PRO A 233 -25.03 9.95 5.21
C PRO A 233 -24.73 11.16 4.30
N LEU A 234 -23.51 11.28 3.78
CA LEU A 234 -23.11 12.41 2.93
C LEU A 234 -23.37 12.14 1.43
N LYS A 235 -23.79 10.93 1.07
CA LYS A 235 -24.20 10.62 -0.30
C LYS A 235 -25.61 11.17 -0.58
N SER A 236 -25.76 11.95 -1.65
CA SER A 236 -27.06 12.47 -2.09
C SER A 236 -27.99 11.40 -2.68
N ALA A 237 -27.43 10.30 -3.18
CA ALA A 237 -28.15 9.16 -3.73
C ALA A 237 -27.40 7.86 -3.41
N ASN A 238 -28.10 6.72 -3.39
CA ASN A 238 -27.53 5.40 -3.07
C ASN A 238 -26.77 5.41 -1.72
N PHE A 239 -27.26 6.18 -0.75
CA PHE A 239 -26.63 6.26 0.57
C PHE A 239 -26.79 4.96 1.35
N ILE A 240 -27.92 4.25 1.19
CA ILE A 240 -28.17 2.87 1.62
C ILE A 240 -28.11 1.88 0.44
N GLU A 241 -28.08 0.59 0.75
CA GLU A 241 -28.23 -0.50 -0.22
C GLU A 241 -29.60 -0.41 -0.93
N SER A 242 -29.60 -0.77 -2.22
CA SER A 242 -30.84 -0.88 -3.00
C SER A 242 -31.63 -2.14 -2.61
N PRO A 243 -32.96 -2.18 -2.86
CA PRO A 243 -33.74 -3.39 -2.69
C PRO A 243 -33.15 -4.57 -3.47
N ILE A 244 -33.25 -5.77 -2.89
CA ILE A 244 -32.72 -7.01 -3.48
C ILE A 244 -33.30 -7.21 -4.88
N GLN A 245 -32.41 -7.47 -5.83
CA GLN A 245 -32.72 -7.81 -7.21
C GLN A 245 -32.81 -9.33 -7.35
N LYS A 246 -33.67 -9.80 -8.27
CA LYS A 246 -33.78 -11.25 -8.57
C LYS A 246 -32.67 -11.78 -9.48
N LYS A 247 -31.66 -10.95 -9.80
CA LYS A 247 -30.59 -11.29 -10.73
C LYS A 247 -29.30 -11.62 -10.00
N SER A 248 -28.53 -12.52 -10.58
CA SER A 248 -27.22 -12.92 -10.09
C SER A 248 -26.10 -12.65 -11.11
N VAL A 249 -24.92 -12.30 -10.59
CA VAL A 249 -23.74 -11.99 -11.39
C VAL A 249 -22.57 -12.85 -10.94
N LEU A 250 -21.95 -13.55 -11.90
CA LEU A 250 -20.68 -14.22 -11.72
C LEU A 250 -19.52 -13.24 -11.97
N VAL A 251 -18.76 -12.91 -10.94
CA VAL A 251 -17.55 -12.10 -11.05
C VAL A 251 -16.33 -13.01 -11.15
N VAL A 252 -15.59 -12.91 -12.25
CA VAL A 252 -14.43 -13.77 -12.53
C VAL A 252 -13.14 -13.02 -12.22
N GLY A 253 -12.45 -13.43 -11.16
CA GLY A 253 -11.21 -12.83 -10.67
C GLY A 253 -11.45 -11.81 -9.56
N LEU A 254 -10.69 -11.92 -8.48
CA LEU A 254 -10.80 -11.12 -7.24
C LEU A 254 -9.58 -10.23 -7.02
N GLY A 255 -9.09 -9.65 -8.12
CA GLY A 255 -8.24 -8.47 -8.07
C GLY A 255 -9.03 -7.21 -7.70
N PRO A 256 -8.39 -6.02 -7.73
CA PRO A 256 -9.03 -4.74 -7.38
C PRO A 256 -10.36 -4.50 -8.10
N ALA A 257 -10.42 -4.82 -9.40
CA ALA A 257 -11.62 -4.64 -10.22
C ALA A 257 -12.76 -5.59 -9.81
N GLY A 258 -12.45 -6.85 -9.51
CA GLY A 258 -13.44 -7.84 -9.07
C GLY A 258 -14.03 -7.53 -7.70
N ILE A 259 -13.17 -7.10 -6.77
CA ILE A 259 -13.58 -6.66 -5.44
C ILE A 259 -14.48 -5.43 -5.55
N ALA A 260 -14.06 -4.42 -6.30
CA ALA A 260 -14.83 -3.20 -6.50
C ALA A 260 -16.18 -3.48 -7.16
N LEU A 261 -16.20 -4.26 -8.24
CA LEU A 261 -17.43 -4.61 -8.92
C LEU A 261 -18.38 -5.40 -8.02
N SER A 262 -17.86 -6.38 -7.27
CA SER A 262 -18.65 -7.16 -6.32
C SER A 262 -19.31 -6.25 -5.29
N TYR A 263 -18.54 -5.35 -4.67
CA TYR A 263 -19.07 -4.36 -3.74
C TYR A 263 -20.21 -3.53 -4.35
N TYR A 264 -20.01 -2.95 -5.53
CA TYR A 264 -21.03 -2.09 -6.15
C TYR A 264 -22.28 -2.87 -6.59
N LEU A 265 -22.14 -4.12 -7.03
CA LEU A 265 -23.26 -5.00 -7.36
C LEU A 265 -24.09 -5.36 -6.12
N LEU A 266 -23.43 -5.68 -5.01
CA LEU A 266 -24.09 -5.93 -3.73
C LEU A 266 -24.85 -4.68 -3.25
N ARG A 267 -24.23 -3.50 -3.36
CA ARG A 267 -24.88 -2.20 -3.06
C ARG A 267 -26.11 -1.92 -3.94
N ALA A 268 -26.09 -2.41 -5.17
CA ALA A 268 -27.23 -2.34 -6.10
C ALA A 268 -28.26 -3.47 -5.91
N GLY A 269 -28.08 -4.32 -4.90
CA GLY A 269 -29.02 -5.37 -4.50
C GLY A 269 -28.87 -6.70 -5.26
N PHE A 270 -27.84 -6.87 -6.09
CA PHE A 270 -27.64 -8.11 -6.85
C PHE A 270 -27.05 -9.23 -5.98
N HIS A 271 -27.34 -10.47 -6.37
CA HIS A 271 -26.60 -11.63 -5.86
C HIS A 271 -25.26 -11.73 -6.59
N VAL A 272 -24.16 -11.87 -5.84
CA VAL A 272 -22.82 -11.97 -6.44
C VAL A 272 -22.21 -13.31 -6.07
N VAL A 273 -21.84 -14.06 -7.11
CA VAL A 273 -20.98 -15.23 -7.01
C VAL A 273 -19.63 -14.83 -7.57
N ALA A 274 -18.58 -14.89 -6.78
CA ALA A 274 -17.22 -14.62 -7.23
C ALA A 274 -16.42 -15.90 -7.34
N ILE A 275 -15.64 -16.02 -8.41
CA ILE A 275 -14.69 -17.12 -8.60
C ILE A 275 -13.27 -16.57 -8.79
N ASP A 276 -12.28 -17.26 -8.24
CA ASP A 276 -10.87 -17.04 -8.57
C ASP A 276 -10.17 -18.37 -8.87
N GLY A 277 -9.16 -18.32 -9.74
CA GLY A 277 -8.33 -19.48 -10.05
C GLY A 277 -7.28 -19.77 -8.97
N THR A 278 -6.95 -18.78 -8.13
CA THR A 278 -6.09 -18.99 -6.97
C THR A 278 -6.83 -19.75 -5.87
N LYS A 279 -6.08 -20.48 -5.03
CA LYS A 279 -6.59 -20.96 -3.75
C LYS A 279 -6.79 -19.75 -2.85
N ILE A 280 -7.94 -19.65 -2.18
CA ILE A 280 -8.23 -18.58 -1.22
C ILE A 280 -8.47 -19.20 0.15
N GLU A 281 -7.65 -18.82 1.13
CA GLU A 281 -7.80 -19.32 2.50
C GLU A 281 -9.10 -18.81 3.13
N ARG A 282 -9.83 -19.67 3.82
CA ARG A 282 -11.08 -19.27 4.48
C ARG A 282 -10.78 -18.37 5.68
N LEU A 283 -11.55 -17.29 5.83
CA LEU A 283 -11.55 -16.56 7.09
C LEU A 283 -12.20 -17.40 8.18
N SER A 284 -11.78 -17.16 9.42
CA SER A 284 -12.41 -17.79 10.59
C SER A 284 -13.91 -17.48 10.61
N GLU A 285 -14.73 -18.48 10.91
CA GLU A 285 -16.19 -18.31 11.08
C GLU A 285 -16.51 -17.26 12.15
N ARG A 286 -15.62 -17.08 13.13
CA ARG A 286 -15.71 -15.98 14.10
C ARG A 286 -15.88 -14.62 13.43
N TRP A 287 -15.23 -14.41 12.28
CA TRP A 287 -15.18 -13.11 11.63
C TRP A 287 -16.21 -12.94 10.51
N VAL A 288 -16.66 -14.01 9.86
CA VAL A 288 -17.56 -13.91 8.69
C VAL A 288 -18.83 -14.76 8.82
N GLY A 289 -19.00 -15.48 9.92
CA GLY A 289 -20.06 -16.45 10.12
C GLY A 289 -19.81 -17.75 9.36
N SER A 290 -20.80 -18.65 9.40
CA SER A 290 -20.77 -19.92 8.67
C SER A 290 -21.85 -19.97 7.60
N CYS A 291 -21.79 -20.94 6.69
CA CYS A 291 -22.87 -21.15 5.72
C CYS A 291 -24.24 -21.40 6.41
N SER A 292 -24.24 -22.07 7.57
CA SER A 292 -25.45 -22.32 8.36
C SER A 292 -25.91 -21.11 9.17
N LYS A 293 -24.99 -20.20 9.51
CA LYS A 293 -25.24 -19.01 10.32
C LYS A 293 -24.43 -17.81 9.79
N PRO A 294 -24.81 -17.23 8.64
CA PRO A 294 -24.00 -16.23 7.96
C PRO A 294 -23.96 -14.86 8.66
N LEU A 295 -24.84 -14.64 9.65
CA LEU A 295 -24.90 -13.40 10.44
C LEU A 295 -24.41 -13.61 11.89
N ASP A 296 -23.86 -14.78 12.19
CA ASP A 296 -23.32 -15.14 13.51
C ASP A 296 -21.80 -14.96 13.49
N PHE A 297 -21.36 -13.72 13.63
CA PHE A 297 -19.95 -13.34 13.69
C PHE A 297 -19.73 -12.29 14.78
N ASP A 298 -18.51 -12.25 15.30
CA ASP A 298 -18.09 -11.27 16.29
C ASP A 298 -17.80 -9.91 15.62
N PRO A 299 -18.15 -8.79 16.27
CA PRO A 299 -17.62 -7.50 15.87
C PRO A 299 -16.10 -7.48 16.07
N VAL A 300 -15.38 -6.88 15.13
CA VAL A 300 -13.94 -6.60 15.29
C VAL A 300 -13.81 -5.43 16.26
N VAL A 301 -13.38 -5.69 17.50
CA VAL A 301 -13.25 -4.65 18.53
C VAL A 301 -11.96 -3.87 18.34
N ASP A 302 -10.86 -4.56 18.06
CA ASP A 302 -9.56 -3.98 17.71
C ASP A 302 -9.14 -4.52 16.34
N VAL A 303 -8.68 -3.66 15.44
CA VAL A 303 -8.26 -4.08 14.10
C VAL A 303 -7.03 -5.00 14.15
N SER A 304 -6.21 -4.90 15.20
CA SER A 304 -5.08 -5.80 15.43
C SER A 304 -5.49 -7.27 15.60
N ASP A 305 -6.75 -7.56 15.98
CA ASP A 305 -7.26 -8.93 16.08
C ASP A 305 -7.36 -9.65 14.72
N VAL A 306 -7.32 -8.90 13.62
CA VAL A 306 -7.42 -9.40 12.25
C VAL A 306 -6.20 -9.06 11.38
N PHE A 307 -5.18 -8.44 11.98
CA PHE A 307 -3.95 -8.03 11.32
C PHE A 307 -2.80 -8.89 11.84
N ASP A 308 -1.99 -9.40 10.90
CA ASP A 308 -0.79 -10.17 11.21
C ASP A 308 0.43 -9.43 10.67
N ASP A 309 1.60 -9.64 11.30
CA ASP A 309 2.86 -9.24 10.69
C ASP A 309 3.02 -9.92 9.31
N LEU A 310 3.39 -9.17 8.27
CA LEU A 310 3.39 -9.67 6.89
C LEU A 310 4.35 -10.85 6.63
N GLU A 311 5.41 -11.00 7.42
CA GLU A 311 6.30 -12.14 7.28
C GLU A 311 5.61 -13.43 7.75
N SER A 312 4.85 -13.34 8.85
CA SER A 312 4.14 -14.47 9.44
C SER A 312 2.73 -14.69 8.88
N ARG A 313 2.07 -13.63 8.37
CA ARG A 313 0.68 -13.59 7.87
C ARG A 313 0.36 -14.77 6.96
N VAL A 314 -0.76 -15.44 7.20
CA VAL A 314 -1.25 -16.48 6.27
C VAL A 314 -1.51 -15.85 4.91
N ILE A 315 -0.88 -16.39 3.87
CA ILE A 315 -1.10 -15.94 2.49
C ILE A 315 -2.52 -16.34 2.11
N GLN A 316 -3.37 -15.35 1.86
CA GLN A 316 -4.80 -15.57 1.72
C GLN A 316 -5.19 -15.90 0.29
N GLY A 317 -4.37 -15.54 -0.71
CA GLY A 317 -4.65 -15.76 -2.13
C GLY A 317 -5.77 -14.90 -2.73
N PHE A 318 -6.36 -14.00 -1.93
CA PHE A 318 -7.40 -13.04 -2.32
C PHE A 318 -6.78 -11.66 -2.57
N GLY A 319 -7.21 -10.93 -3.61
CA GLY A 319 -6.73 -9.57 -3.91
C GLY A 319 -5.99 -9.41 -5.24
N GLY A 320 -5.75 -10.51 -5.95
CA GLY A 320 -5.01 -10.50 -7.21
C GLY A 320 -3.61 -9.90 -7.04
N VAL A 321 -3.25 -8.95 -7.90
CA VAL A 321 -1.94 -8.28 -7.87
C VAL A 321 -1.63 -7.61 -6.52
N MET A 322 -2.64 -7.25 -5.71
CA MET A 322 -2.40 -6.70 -4.37
C MET A 322 -1.83 -7.74 -3.40
N GLU A 323 -2.18 -9.02 -3.55
CA GLU A 323 -1.67 -10.11 -2.71
C GLU A 323 -0.34 -10.65 -3.24
N TYR A 324 -0.23 -10.88 -4.56
CA TYR A 324 0.91 -11.60 -5.15
C TYR A 324 1.90 -10.74 -5.93
N GLY A 325 1.55 -9.49 -6.24
CA GLY A 325 2.40 -8.59 -7.04
C GLY A 325 3.00 -7.46 -6.22
N ILE A 326 2.17 -6.78 -5.43
CA ILE A 326 2.62 -5.73 -4.51
C ILE A 326 3.28 -6.40 -3.30
N THR A 327 4.47 -5.93 -2.97
CA THR A 327 5.38 -6.52 -1.97
C THR A 327 5.15 -5.87 -0.60
N VAL A 328 6.18 -5.78 0.24
CA VAL A 328 6.15 -5.11 1.55
C VAL A 328 5.99 -3.58 1.48
N ARG A 329 5.82 -2.99 0.30
CA ARG A 329 5.54 -1.54 0.17
C ARG A 329 4.09 -1.16 0.48
N TRP A 330 3.23 -2.12 0.79
CA TRP A 330 1.83 -1.88 1.16
C TRP A 330 1.34 -2.94 2.15
N ASP A 331 0.53 -2.54 3.12
CA ASP A 331 0.02 -3.43 4.15
C ASP A 331 -1.08 -4.37 3.62
N LYS A 332 -0.72 -5.63 3.38
CA LYS A 332 -1.64 -6.66 2.86
C LYS A 332 -2.74 -7.04 3.85
N ASN A 333 -2.67 -6.61 5.11
CA ASN A 333 -3.77 -6.81 6.05
C ASN A 333 -5.04 -6.05 5.64
N LEU A 334 -4.89 -4.98 4.84
CA LEU A 334 -6.04 -4.25 4.27
C LEU A 334 -6.91 -5.12 3.35
N LEU A 335 -6.37 -6.21 2.79
CA LEU A 335 -7.15 -7.21 2.06
C LEU A 335 -8.12 -7.96 2.98
N THR A 336 -7.73 -8.25 4.22
CA THR A 336 -8.63 -8.86 5.21
C THR A 336 -9.86 -7.99 5.42
N LEU A 337 -9.70 -6.66 5.48
CA LEU A 337 -10.84 -5.74 5.61
C LEU A 337 -11.79 -5.82 4.42
N MET A 338 -11.26 -5.91 3.19
CA MET A 338 -12.08 -6.06 1.98
C MET A 338 -12.84 -7.37 1.96
N ARG A 339 -12.21 -8.45 2.43
CA ARG A 339 -12.89 -9.72 2.60
C ARG A 339 -14.01 -9.63 3.62
N LEU A 340 -13.77 -9.01 4.78
CA LEU A 340 -14.82 -8.81 5.79
C LEU A 340 -16.00 -7.97 5.23
N VAL A 341 -15.73 -6.95 4.43
CA VAL A 341 -16.78 -6.13 3.77
C VAL A 341 -17.63 -6.97 2.81
N LEU A 342 -17.01 -7.86 2.03
CA LEU A 342 -17.72 -8.68 1.04
C LEU A 342 -18.36 -9.94 1.65
N GLU A 343 -17.59 -10.73 2.40
CA GLU A 343 -17.98 -12.04 2.90
C GLU A 343 -19.01 -11.99 4.03
N ARG A 344 -19.11 -10.88 4.78
CA ARG A 344 -20.22 -10.65 5.73
C ARG A 344 -21.55 -10.32 5.04
N HIS A 345 -21.54 -10.09 3.72
CA HIS A 345 -22.76 -9.77 2.99
C HIS A 345 -23.52 -11.06 2.61
N GLN A 346 -24.77 -11.18 3.06
CA GLN A 346 -25.60 -12.38 2.90
C GLN A 346 -25.75 -12.89 1.46
N HIS A 347 -25.68 -11.99 0.47
CA HIS A 347 -25.82 -12.29 -0.96
C HIS A 347 -24.50 -12.40 -1.74
N PHE A 348 -23.36 -12.44 -1.05
CA PHE A 348 -22.05 -12.69 -1.65
C PHE A 348 -21.63 -14.14 -1.40
N ARG A 349 -21.11 -14.81 -2.43
CA ARG A 349 -20.47 -16.13 -2.30
C ARG A 349 -19.14 -16.14 -3.05
N LEU A 350 -18.15 -16.75 -2.43
CA LEU A 350 -16.79 -16.85 -2.93
C LEU A 350 -16.42 -18.32 -3.14
N TYR A 351 -15.92 -18.65 -4.33
CA TYR A 351 -15.36 -19.96 -4.65
C TYR A 351 -13.95 -19.81 -5.23
N ASP A 352 -13.00 -20.53 -4.67
CA ASP A 352 -11.59 -20.48 -5.03
C ASP A 352 -11.16 -21.71 -5.84
N GLY A 353 -9.99 -21.65 -6.48
CA GLY A 353 -9.49 -22.73 -7.35
C GLY A 353 -10.38 -23.00 -8.58
N VAL A 354 -11.31 -22.10 -8.91
CA VAL A 354 -12.24 -22.24 -10.03
C VAL A 354 -11.80 -21.33 -11.17
N ARG A 355 -11.26 -21.94 -12.23
CA ARG A 355 -10.82 -21.21 -13.42
C ARG A 355 -11.96 -21.12 -14.44
N PHE A 356 -12.39 -19.89 -14.74
CA PHE A 356 -13.33 -19.67 -15.84
C PHE A 356 -12.69 -20.03 -17.19
N GLY A 357 -13.43 -20.72 -18.05
CA GLY A 357 -12.94 -21.31 -19.30
C GLY A 357 -12.16 -22.61 -19.12
N GLY A 358 -12.01 -23.11 -17.89
CA GLY A 358 -11.42 -24.41 -17.58
C GLY A 358 -12.37 -25.27 -16.74
N THR A 359 -12.54 -24.90 -15.47
CA THR A 359 -13.42 -25.60 -14.52
C THR A 359 -14.90 -25.31 -14.80
N ILE A 360 -15.22 -24.07 -15.18
CA ILE A 360 -16.58 -23.61 -15.48
C ILE A 360 -16.55 -22.72 -16.72
N GLY A 361 -17.48 -22.92 -17.65
CA GLY A 361 -17.67 -22.07 -18.82
C GLY A 361 -18.88 -21.16 -18.67
N PHE A 362 -19.16 -20.41 -19.74
CA PHE A 362 -20.31 -19.50 -19.78
C PHE A 362 -21.63 -20.27 -19.69
N GLN A 363 -21.77 -21.38 -20.43
CA GLN A 363 -23.02 -22.13 -20.47
C GLN A 363 -23.32 -22.79 -19.12
N GLU A 364 -22.32 -23.40 -18.48
CA GLU A 364 -22.46 -24.02 -17.16
C GLU A 364 -22.84 -22.97 -16.10
N ALA A 365 -22.25 -21.77 -16.17
CA ALA A 365 -22.64 -20.67 -15.28
C ALA A 365 -24.12 -20.27 -15.50
N ARG A 366 -24.58 -20.19 -16.75
CA ARG A 366 -25.99 -19.93 -17.08
C ARG A 366 -26.92 -21.04 -16.55
N ASP A 367 -26.50 -22.30 -16.67
CA ASP A 367 -27.27 -23.46 -16.20
C ASP A 367 -27.37 -23.49 -14.66
N LEU A 368 -26.36 -22.97 -13.95
CA LEU A 368 -26.39 -22.74 -12.51
C LEU A 368 -27.24 -21.53 -12.09
N GLY A 369 -27.88 -20.83 -13.04
CA GLY A 369 -28.79 -19.73 -12.78
C GLY A 369 -28.13 -18.35 -12.74
N VAL A 370 -26.89 -18.21 -13.23
CA VAL A 370 -26.23 -16.90 -13.35
C VAL A 370 -26.84 -16.09 -14.49
N ASP A 371 -27.21 -14.84 -14.25
CA ASP A 371 -27.75 -13.96 -15.30
C ASP A 371 -26.65 -13.27 -16.12
N HIS A 372 -25.59 -12.83 -15.46
CA HIS A 372 -24.50 -12.07 -16.08
C HIS A 372 -23.13 -12.58 -15.63
N VAL A 373 -22.15 -12.53 -16.53
CA VAL A 373 -20.74 -12.84 -16.22
C VAL A 373 -19.91 -11.58 -16.43
N ALA A 374 -19.09 -11.23 -15.44
CA ALA A 374 -18.16 -10.11 -15.49
C ALA A 374 -16.72 -10.61 -15.44
N PHE A 375 -15.92 -10.24 -16.45
CA PHE A 375 -14.51 -10.61 -16.54
C PHE A 375 -13.63 -9.57 -15.84
N CYS A 376 -13.10 -9.95 -14.68
CA CYS A 376 -12.19 -9.15 -13.86
C CYS A 376 -10.81 -9.84 -13.71
N VAL A 377 -10.37 -10.56 -14.75
CA VAL A 377 -9.21 -11.46 -14.74
C VAL A 377 -7.85 -10.76 -14.80
N GLY A 378 -7.83 -9.45 -15.03
CA GLY A 378 -6.59 -8.66 -15.12
C GLY A 378 -5.74 -9.02 -16.34
N ALA A 379 -4.44 -8.73 -16.26
CA ALA A 379 -3.45 -8.95 -17.31
C ALA A 379 -2.28 -9.80 -16.78
N GLY A 380 -2.56 -11.07 -16.50
CA GLY A 380 -1.59 -11.98 -15.86
C GLY A 380 -0.53 -12.57 -16.79
N GLU A 381 -0.66 -12.43 -18.11
CA GLU A 381 0.34 -12.95 -19.05
C GLU A 381 1.60 -12.06 -19.07
N PRO A 382 2.80 -12.60 -18.78
CA PRO A 382 4.02 -11.82 -18.83
C PRO A 382 4.34 -11.35 -20.26
N LYS A 383 4.82 -10.11 -20.38
CA LYS A 383 5.38 -9.60 -21.63
C LYS A 383 6.69 -10.32 -21.92
N LYS A 384 6.70 -11.17 -22.94
CA LYS A 384 7.89 -11.92 -23.36
C LYS A 384 8.73 -11.04 -24.31
N PRO A 385 9.98 -10.70 -23.95
CA PRO A 385 10.85 -10.00 -24.87
C PRO A 385 11.28 -10.95 -26.01
N LEU A 386 11.47 -10.38 -27.20
CA LEU A 386 11.95 -11.12 -28.37
C LEU A 386 13.47 -11.33 -28.29
N ILE A 387 13.91 -12.13 -27.31
CA ILE A 387 15.31 -12.46 -27.06
C ILE A 387 15.50 -13.96 -27.27
N HIS A 388 16.57 -14.34 -27.96
CA HIS A 388 16.91 -15.74 -28.14
C HIS A 388 17.16 -16.42 -26.79
N ASN A 389 16.70 -17.66 -26.62
CA ASN A 389 16.90 -18.46 -25.41
C ASN A 389 16.33 -17.86 -24.11
N VAL A 390 15.24 -17.09 -24.17
CA VAL A 390 14.56 -16.47 -23.00
C VAL A 390 14.04 -17.47 -21.94
N PHE A 391 13.98 -18.77 -22.28
CA PHE A 391 13.63 -19.85 -21.36
C PHE A 391 14.84 -20.66 -20.87
N SER A 392 16.05 -20.15 -21.05
CA SER A 392 17.26 -20.79 -20.52
C SER A 392 17.21 -20.87 -19.00
N LYS A 393 17.89 -21.88 -18.46
CA LYS A 393 18.12 -22.03 -17.03
C LYS A 393 18.68 -20.73 -16.45
N GLY A 394 18.14 -20.30 -15.31
CA GLY A 394 18.51 -19.04 -14.63
C GLY A 394 17.68 -17.82 -15.07
N ILE A 395 16.93 -17.89 -16.16
CA ILE A 395 16.03 -16.80 -16.58
C ILE A 395 14.63 -17.03 -16.02
N ARG A 396 14.05 -16.01 -15.40
CA ARG A 396 12.66 -16.01 -14.91
C ARG A 396 11.97 -14.69 -15.26
N PHE A 397 10.67 -14.74 -15.54
CA PHE A 397 9.87 -13.53 -15.64
C PHE A 397 9.56 -12.98 -14.24
N ALA A 398 9.54 -11.66 -14.10
CA ALA A 398 9.30 -11.00 -12.83
C ALA A 398 7.94 -11.34 -12.21
N SER A 399 6.89 -11.49 -13.03
CA SER A 399 5.57 -11.95 -12.58
C SER A 399 5.66 -13.33 -11.95
N ASP A 400 6.35 -14.25 -12.60
CA ASP A 400 6.45 -15.65 -12.16
C ASP A 400 7.27 -15.74 -10.88
N PHE A 401 8.36 -14.96 -10.77
CA PHE A 401 9.18 -14.86 -9.56
C PHE A 401 8.37 -14.31 -8.38
N LEU A 402 7.74 -13.14 -8.54
CA LEU A 402 6.96 -12.50 -7.47
C LEU A 402 5.77 -13.36 -7.06
N MET A 403 5.01 -13.91 -8.01
CA MET A 403 3.89 -14.79 -7.71
C MET A 403 4.35 -16.06 -7.01
N SER A 404 5.43 -16.70 -7.47
CA SER A 404 5.97 -17.89 -6.81
C SER A 404 6.39 -17.56 -5.38
N LEU A 405 7.16 -16.49 -5.18
CA LEU A 405 7.61 -16.08 -3.86
C LEU A 405 6.44 -15.78 -2.91
N GLN A 406 5.49 -14.95 -3.36
CA GLN A 406 4.43 -14.38 -2.54
C GLN A 406 3.25 -15.33 -2.33
N LEU A 407 2.82 -16.10 -3.34
CA LEU A 407 1.68 -17.03 -3.18
C LEU A 407 2.07 -18.34 -2.51
N THR A 408 3.26 -18.86 -2.78
CA THR A 408 3.69 -20.13 -2.19
C THR A 408 4.35 -19.93 -0.81
N GLY A 409 4.64 -18.67 -0.45
CA GLY A 409 5.35 -18.33 0.77
C GLY A 409 6.75 -18.92 0.79
N ALA A 410 7.47 -18.93 -0.34
CA ALA A 410 8.81 -19.50 -0.42
C ALA A 410 9.80 -18.83 0.55
N TYR A 411 9.54 -17.58 0.93
CA TYR A 411 10.32 -16.85 1.94
C TYR A 411 10.06 -17.27 3.39
N LYS A 412 8.96 -17.97 3.66
CA LYS A 412 8.61 -18.36 5.03
C LYS A 412 9.57 -19.42 5.54
N LYS A 413 9.93 -19.29 6.82
CA LYS A 413 10.85 -20.20 7.51
C LYS A 413 10.43 -21.67 7.44
N GLU A 414 9.14 -21.92 7.63
CA GLU A 414 8.54 -23.28 7.62
C GLU A 414 8.13 -23.76 6.21
N SER A 415 8.44 -22.99 5.15
CA SER A 415 8.07 -23.36 3.80
C SER A 415 8.98 -24.45 3.24
N TYR A 416 8.36 -25.49 2.70
CA TYR A 416 9.02 -26.54 1.92
C TYR A 416 9.25 -26.14 0.46
N VAL A 417 8.77 -24.96 0.04
CA VAL A 417 8.87 -24.53 -1.34
C VAL A 417 10.28 -24.03 -1.61
N ASN A 418 10.97 -24.74 -2.48
CA ASN A 418 12.29 -24.34 -2.92
C ASN A 418 12.19 -23.50 -4.19
N MET A 419 12.55 -22.22 -4.10
CA MET A 419 12.66 -21.32 -5.24
C MET A 419 14.12 -20.89 -5.36
N ASP A 420 14.87 -21.52 -6.25
CA ASP A 420 16.29 -21.21 -6.37
C ASP A 420 16.52 -19.86 -7.08
N ILE A 421 17.40 -19.05 -6.48
CA ILE A 421 18.02 -17.85 -7.06
C ILE A 421 19.51 -17.84 -6.69
N GLU A 422 20.33 -17.19 -7.50
CA GLU A 422 21.77 -17.00 -7.24
C GLU A 422 22.16 -15.54 -7.43
N LEU A 423 23.15 -15.09 -6.66
CA LEU A 423 23.76 -13.78 -6.81
C LEU A 423 25.14 -13.91 -7.50
N PRO A 424 25.52 -12.96 -8.36
CA PRO A 424 24.79 -11.75 -8.72
C PRO A 424 23.57 -12.01 -9.63
N LEU A 425 22.49 -11.25 -9.40
CA LEU A 425 21.25 -11.31 -10.20
C LEU A 425 21.04 -10.00 -10.96
N ILE A 426 20.51 -10.09 -12.18
CA ILE A 426 20.20 -8.94 -13.04
C ILE A 426 18.68 -8.85 -13.21
N VAL A 427 18.10 -7.69 -12.88
CA VAL A 427 16.68 -7.38 -13.15
C VAL A 427 16.59 -6.44 -14.34
N LEU A 428 15.86 -6.86 -15.38
CA LEU A 428 15.64 -6.07 -16.59
C LEU A 428 14.28 -5.36 -16.53
N GLY A 429 14.29 -4.06 -16.23
CA GLY A 429 13.11 -3.21 -16.26
C GLY A 429 13.25 -1.96 -15.41
N ALA A 430 12.35 -0.99 -15.61
CA ALA A 430 12.36 0.30 -14.89
C ALA A 430 10.99 0.64 -14.27
N GLY A 431 10.05 -0.31 -14.23
CA GLY A 431 8.75 -0.15 -13.59
C GLY A 431 8.73 -0.68 -12.15
N LEU A 432 7.59 -0.51 -11.47
CA LEU A 432 7.41 -1.00 -10.09
C LEU A 432 7.71 -2.50 -9.95
N THR A 433 7.30 -3.31 -10.92
CA THR A 433 7.58 -4.76 -10.94
C THR A 433 9.08 -5.07 -10.90
N ALA A 434 9.93 -4.25 -11.54
CA ALA A 434 11.38 -4.44 -11.50
C ALA A 434 11.95 -4.07 -10.12
N ILE A 435 11.47 -2.99 -9.52
CA ILE A 435 11.87 -2.56 -8.16
C ILE A 435 11.44 -3.62 -7.13
N ASP A 436 10.18 -4.06 -7.20
CA ASP A 436 9.62 -5.12 -6.37
C ASP A 436 10.45 -6.40 -6.53
N THR A 437 10.77 -6.83 -7.75
CA THR A 437 11.63 -8.01 -8.00
C THR A 437 13.03 -7.86 -7.41
N ALA A 438 13.69 -6.71 -7.60
CA ALA A 438 15.05 -6.48 -7.12
C ALA A 438 15.13 -6.51 -5.59
N THR A 439 14.21 -5.81 -4.93
CA THR A 439 14.17 -5.74 -3.46
C THR A 439 13.77 -7.06 -2.82
N GLU A 440 12.84 -7.81 -3.44
CA GLU A 440 12.43 -9.13 -2.97
C GLU A 440 13.52 -10.18 -3.15
N ALA A 441 14.25 -10.17 -4.28
CA ALA A 441 15.36 -11.09 -4.50
C ALA A 441 16.47 -10.90 -3.45
N LEU A 442 16.82 -9.64 -3.14
CA LEU A 442 17.81 -9.32 -2.13
C LEU A 442 17.37 -9.72 -0.71
N ALA A 443 16.09 -9.54 -0.36
CA ALA A 443 15.55 -9.98 0.93
C ALA A 443 15.40 -11.50 1.04
N TYR A 444 15.10 -12.18 -0.08
CA TYR A 444 14.87 -13.62 -0.13
C TYR A 444 16.17 -14.43 -0.07
N TYR A 445 17.25 -13.98 -0.72
CA TYR A 445 18.49 -14.76 -0.81
C TYR A 445 19.06 -15.17 0.57
N PRO A 446 19.16 -14.28 1.58
CA PRO A 446 19.57 -14.69 2.93
C PRO A 446 18.65 -15.76 3.54
N ARG A 447 17.33 -15.67 3.34
CA ARG A 447 16.37 -16.68 3.82
C ARG A 447 16.57 -18.04 3.16
N LEU A 448 16.89 -18.05 1.87
CA LEU A 448 17.20 -19.26 1.12
C LEU A 448 18.45 -19.95 1.68
N VAL A 449 19.53 -19.19 1.88
CA VAL A 449 20.80 -19.70 2.42
C VAL A 449 20.62 -20.19 3.86
N GLU A 450 19.98 -19.39 4.72
CA GLU A 450 19.71 -19.75 6.12
C GLU A 450 18.91 -21.06 6.21
N ARG A 451 17.84 -21.19 5.42
CA ARG A 451 16.99 -22.39 5.40
C ARG A 451 17.75 -23.60 4.87
N PHE A 452 18.55 -23.43 3.81
CA PHE A 452 19.39 -24.49 3.28
C PHE A 452 20.35 -25.00 4.37
N TYR A 453 21.08 -24.08 5.02
CA TYR A 453 22.06 -24.41 6.04
C TYR A 453 21.42 -25.11 7.25
N GLN A 454 20.31 -24.59 7.77
CA GLN A 454 19.58 -25.22 8.89
C GLN A 454 19.08 -26.63 8.53
N THR A 455 18.61 -26.82 7.29
CA THR A 455 18.16 -28.14 6.82
C THR A 455 19.34 -29.09 6.66
N TYR A 456 20.45 -28.60 6.10
CA TYR A 456 21.69 -29.36 5.95
C TYR A 456 22.21 -29.85 7.30
N GLN A 457 22.30 -28.98 8.31
CA GLN A 457 22.73 -29.36 9.66
C GLN A 457 21.87 -30.48 10.25
N LYS A 458 20.54 -30.33 10.21
CA LYS A 458 19.60 -31.36 10.70
C LYS A 458 19.75 -32.69 9.97
N LEU A 459 20.03 -32.66 8.65
CA LEU A 459 20.25 -33.87 7.87
C LEU A 459 21.60 -34.51 8.19
N VAL A 460 22.67 -33.71 8.35
CA VAL A 460 24.01 -34.21 8.70
C VAL A 460 23.96 -34.97 10.02
N GLU A 461 23.26 -34.44 11.03
CA GLU A 461 23.06 -35.11 12.32
C GLU A 461 22.33 -36.46 12.17
N LYS A 462 21.41 -36.58 11.21
CA LYS A 462 20.54 -37.76 11.07
C LYS A 462 21.12 -38.86 10.18
N ILE A 463 21.74 -38.49 9.06
CA ILE A 463 22.19 -39.46 8.03
C ILE A 463 23.66 -39.31 7.62
N GLY A 464 24.36 -38.31 8.14
CA GLY A 464 25.78 -38.06 7.87
C GLY A 464 26.05 -37.29 6.58
N GLU A 465 27.08 -36.44 6.61
CA GLU A 465 27.50 -35.57 5.51
C GLU A 465 27.77 -36.32 4.21
N THR A 466 28.53 -37.42 4.26
CA THR A 466 28.92 -38.19 3.06
C THR A 466 27.71 -38.69 2.28
N ARG A 467 26.64 -39.11 2.97
CA ARG A 467 25.42 -39.61 2.29
C ARG A 467 24.64 -38.49 1.63
N ILE A 468 24.60 -37.31 2.23
CA ILE A 468 23.92 -36.13 1.66
C ILE A 468 24.66 -35.68 0.41
N GLN A 469 25.98 -35.47 0.51
CA GLN A 469 26.79 -34.98 -0.61
C GLN A 469 26.89 -35.99 -1.76
N ALA A 470 26.76 -37.29 -1.49
CA ALA A 470 26.69 -38.32 -2.54
C ALA A 470 25.43 -38.20 -3.42
N CYS A 471 24.38 -37.52 -2.94
CA CYS A 471 23.14 -37.30 -3.69
C CYS A 471 23.21 -36.04 -4.57
N TRP A 472 24.23 -35.19 -4.43
CA TRP A 472 24.36 -33.94 -5.18
C TRP A 472 25.06 -34.15 -6.51
N ASN A 473 24.49 -33.57 -7.57
CA ASN A 473 25.22 -33.36 -8.82
C ASN A 473 26.30 -32.26 -8.65
N GLU A 474 27.11 -32.02 -9.69
CA GLU A 474 28.23 -31.07 -9.64
C GLU A 474 27.79 -29.64 -9.28
N GLU A 475 26.72 -29.16 -9.89
CA GLU A 475 26.18 -27.82 -9.67
C GLU A 475 25.53 -27.68 -8.28
N GLU A 476 24.78 -28.69 -7.85
CA GLU A 476 24.20 -28.75 -6.50
C GLU A 476 25.29 -28.76 -5.43
N ARG A 477 26.40 -29.44 -5.70
CA ARG A 477 27.55 -29.48 -4.79
C ARG A 477 28.23 -28.12 -4.71
N GLU A 478 28.53 -27.48 -5.84
CA GLU A 478 29.17 -26.17 -5.86
C GLU A 478 28.32 -25.13 -5.10
N ARG A 479 27.02 -25.09 -5.40
CA ARG A 479 26.06 -24.21 -4.73
C ARG A 479 25.90 -24.55 -3.25
N GLY A 480 25.77 -25.83 -2.93
CA GLY A 480 25.60 -26.29 -1.56
C GLY A 480 26.79 -25.94 -0.68
N MET A 481 28.02 -26.11 -1.19
CA MET A 481 29.24 -25.69 -0.50
C MET A 481 29.29 -24.18 -0.30
N ARG A 482 28.92 -23.39 -1.31
CA ARG A 482 28.84 -21.93 -1.23
C ARG A 482 27.83 -21.43 -0.17
N TYR A 483 26.77 -22.20 0.07
CA TYR A 483 25.78 -21.86 1.12
C TYR A 483 26.24 -22.30 2.53
N ILE A 484 27.21 -23.20 2.63
CA ILE A 484 27.79 -23.68 3.89
C ILE A 484 28.93 -22.76 4.35
N GLU A 485 29.73 -22.27 3.41
CA GLU A 485 30.75 -21.21 3.62
C GLU A 485 30.10 -19.87 3.99
#